data_AF-A0A954XYQ0-F1
#
_entry.id   AF-A0A954XYQ0-F1
#
_cell.length_a   1.000
_cell.length_b   1.000
_cell.length_c   1.000
_cell.angle_alpha   90.00
_cell.angle_beta   90.00
_cell.angle_gamma   90.00
#
_symmetry.space_group_name_H-M   'P 1'
#
loop_
_entity.id
_entity.type
_entity.pdbx_description
1 polymer ?
#
loop_
_entity_poly.entity_id
_entity_poly.type
_entity_poly.pdbx_seq_one_letter_code
_entity_poly.pdbx_strand_id
1 'polypeptide(L)'
;MGIPVTCPNGHEFSVKDKYAGKKGICPFCKGKNVVVRVPDALSSANLRNAAAKAIGEETTRRRESGLGDSSIFEDMPDKSSAEASGSHLSSSVVRHNLKCRCGESVPMWFAKCPKCGTFLDHR
;
A
#
# COMPACT_ATOMS: atom_id res chain seq x y z
N MET A 1 -12.56 6.55 -3.35
CA MET A 1 -12.06 7.92 -3.20
C MET A 1 -12.07 8.60 -4.56
N GLY A 2 -12.22 9.93 -4.62
CA GLY A 2 -12.28 10.67 -5.89
C GLY A 2 -11.50 11.98 -5.78
N ILE A 3 -11.15 12.56 -6.93
CA ILE A 3 -10.35 13.78 -7.03
C ILE A 3 -11.28 14.98 -6.89
N PRO A 4 -11.09 15.86 -5.90
CA PRO A 4 -11.85 17.10 -5.80
C PRO A 4 -11.41 18.07 -6.91
N VAL A 5 -12.37 18.62 -7.63
CA VAL A 5 -12.14 19.54 -8.74
C VAL A 5 -12.98 20.78 -8.53
N THR A 6 -12.34 21.94 -8.69
CA THR A 6 -12.98 23.24 -8.64
C THR A 6 -13.12 23.82 -10.05
N CYS A 7 -14.35 24.18 -10.41
CA CYS A 7 -14.65 24.91 -11.64
C CYS A 7 -14.31 26.40 -11.45
N PRO A 8 -13.89 27.14 -12.49
CA PRO A 8 -13.66 28.59 -12.39
C PRO A 8 -14.90 29.41 -11.97
N ASN A 9 -16.11 28.84 -12.08
CA ASN A 9 -17.34 29.46 -11.58
C ASN A 9 -17.63 29.13 -10.09
N GLY A 10 -16.72 28.44 -9.40
CA GLY A 10 -16.85 28.13 -7.97
C GLY A 10 -17.60 26.84 -7.64
N HIS A 11 -17.86 25.95 -8.60
CA HIS A 11 -18.46 24.65 -8.32
C HIS A 11 -17.41 23.62 -7.91
N GLU A 12 -17.62 22.96 -6.77
CA GLU A 12 -16.78 21.86 -6.31
C GLU A 12 -17.46 20.53 -6.58
N PHE A 13 -16.73 19.58 -7.16
CA PHE A 13 -17.25 18.24 -7.41
C PHE A 13 -16.13 17.21 -7.45
N SER A 14 -16.48 15.96 -7.14
CA SER A 14 -15.53 14.85 -7.08
C SER A 14 -15.65 13.98 -8.33
N VAL A 15 -14.53 13.78 -9.02
CA VAL A 15 -14.46 12.89 -10.20
C VAL A 15 -13.69 11.61 -9.89
N LYS A 16 -13.99 10.54 -10.64
CA LYS A 16 -13.25 9.28 -10.53
C LYS A 16 -11.82 9.45 -11.04
N ASP A 17 -10.88 8.70 -10.45
CA ASP A 17 -9.45 8.73 -10.81
C ASP A 17 -9.17 8.43 -12.29
N LYS A 18 -10.07 7.71 -12.98
CA LYS A 18 -9.98 7.44 -14.43
C LYS A 18 -10.02 8.71 -15.30
N TYR A 19 -10.44 9.82 -14.72
CA TYR A 19 -10.52 11.14 -15.36
C TYR A 19 -9.40 12.09 -14.91
N ALA A 20 -8.44 11.64 -14.10
CA ALA A 20 -7.24 12.41 -13.76
C ALA A 20 -6.53 12.91 -15.03
N GLY A 21 -6.11 14.17 -15.03
CA GLY A 21 -5.38 14.80 -16.14
C GLY A 21 -6.20 15.10 -17.41
N LYS A 22 -7.46 14.65 -17.46
CA LYS A 22 -8.33 14.87 -18.62
C LYS A 22 -9.07 16.19 -18.52
N LYS A 23 -9.45 16.71 -19.68
CA LYS A 23 -10.36 17.86 -19.80
C LYS A 23 -11.79 17.34 -19.66
N GLY A 24 -12.55 17.93 -18.75
CA GLY A 24 -13.97 17.64 -18.53
C GLY A 24 -14.82 18.89 -18.68
N ILE A 25 -16.14 18.69 -18.74
CA ILE A 25 -17.12 19.78 -18.72
C ILE A 25 -17.74 19.83 -17.33
N CYS A 26 -17.90 21.02 -16.76
CA CYS A 26 -18.59 21.19 -15.49
C CYS A 26 -20.10 20.92 -15.67
N PRO A 27 -20.69 19.95 -14.93
CA PRO A 27 -22.12 19.63 -15.07
C PRO A 27 -23.05 20.67 -14.43
N PHE A 28 -22.53 21.54 -13.57
CA PHE A 28 -23.32 22.55 -12.83
C PHE A 28 -23.42 23.90 -13.53
N CYS A 29 -22.57 24.15 -14.54
CA CYS A 29 -22.63 25.37 -15.32
C CYS A 29 -23.77 25.28 -16.35
N LYS A 30 -24.93 25.86 -16.04
CA LYS A 30 -26.09 25.92 -16.94
C LYS A 30 -25.70 26.61 -18.26
N GLY A 31 -25.61 25.84 -19.35
CA GLY A 31 -25.48 26.34 -20.73
C GLY A 31 -24.08 26.81 -21.17
N LYS A 32 -23.08 26.79 -20.30
CA LYS A 32 -21.68 27.07 -20.68
C LYS A 32 -20.87 25.79 -20.49
N ASN A 33 -20.38 25.21 -21.59
CA ASN A 33 -19.45 24.08 -21.58
C ASN A 33 -18.09 24.53 -21.04
N VAL A 34 -18.04 24.88 -19.76
CA VAL A 34 -16.83 25.35 -19.11
C VAL A 34 -15.90 24.16 -18.95
N VAL A 35 -14.81 24.22 -19.69
CA VAL A 35 -13.77 23.19 -19.69
C VAL A 35 -13.01 23.33 -18.38
N VAL A 36 -13.06 22.27 -17.57
CA VAL A 36 -12.33 22.15 -16.32
C VAL A 36 -11.23 21.12 -16.52
N ARG A 37 -10.00 21.43 -16.07
CA ARG A 37 -8.91 20.45 -16.03
C ARG A 37 -8.96 19.72 -14.70
N VAL A 38 -9.05 18.39 -14.78
CA VAL A 38 -8.93 17.54 -13.59
C VAL A 38 -7.45 17.46 -13.21
N PRO A 39 -7.08 17.76 -11.95
CA PRO A 39 -5.70 17.59 -11.49
C PRO A 39 -5.24 16.14 -11.65
N ASP A 40 -4.01 15.94 -12.12
CA ASP A 40 -3.41 14.61 -12.19
C ASP A 40 -3.09 14.09 -10.79
N ALA A 41 -3.51 12.86 -10.48
CA ALA A 41 -3.24 12.21 -9.21
C ALA A 41 -1.72 12.10 -8.91
N LEU A 42 -0.88 12.07 -9.95
CA LEU A 42 0.58 12.00 -9.85
C LEU A 42 1.28 13.38 -9.93
N SER A 43 0.59 14.42 -10.41
CA SER A 43 1.17 15.77 -10.53
C SER A 43 0.96 16.63 -9.29
N SER A 44 0.40 16.07 -8.21
CA SER A 44 0.18 16.88 -7.02
C SER A 44 1.53 17.39 -6.52
N ALA A 45 1.70 18.71 -6.55
CA ALA A 45 2.81 19.40 -5.90
C ALA A 45 2.93 18.94 -4.43
N ASN A 46 1.83 18.48 -3.85
CA ASN A 46 1.75 17.83 -2.55
C ASN A 46 2.59 16.54 -2.46
N LEU A 47 2.62 15.66 -3.48
CA LEU A 47 3.51 14.49 -3.49
C LEU A 47 4.98 14.90 -3.56
N ARG A 48 5.32 15.90 -4.39
CA ARG A 48 6.70 16.41 -4.50
C ARG A 48 7.15 17.07 -3.20
N ASN A 49 6.28 17.87 -2.57
CA ASN A 49 6.55 18.51 -1.29
C ASN A 49 6.62 17.49 -0.14
N ALA A 50 5.76 16.47 -0.14
CA ALA A 50 5.83 15.39 0.84
C ALA A 50 7.11 14.56 0.69
N ALA A 51 7.50 14.23 -0.55
CA ALA A 51 8.75 13.54 -0.83
C ALA A 51 9.97 14.38 -0.43
N ALA A 52 10.00 15.68 -0.78
CA ALA A 52 11.06 16.59 -0.40
C ALA A 52 11.16 16.74 1.14
N LYS A 53 10.03 16.81 1.84
CA LYS A 53 9.99 16.86 3.30
C LYS A 53 10.53 15.57 3.93
N ALA A 54 10.18 14.41 3.40
CA ALA A 54 10.67 13.13 3.88
C ALA A 54 12.21 13.00 3.73
N ILE A 55 12.76 13.44 2.58
CA ILE A 55 14.22 13.45 2.34
C ILE A 55 14.94 14.44 3.28
N GLY A 56 14.34 15.60 3.53
CA GLY A 56 14.89 16.59 4.48
C GLY A 56 14.92 16.08 5.93
N GLU A 57 13.92 15.30 6.34
CA GLU A 57 13.86 14.75 7.70
C GLU A 57 14.89 13.63 7.91
N GLU A 58 15.12 12.77 6.92
CA GLU A 58 16.16 11.72 6.97
C GLU A 58 17.57 12.32 7.07
N THR A 59 17.85 13.36 6.28
CA THR A 59 19.15 14.04 6.29
C THR A 59 19.43 14.79 7.58
N THR A 60 18.41 15.37 8.22
CA THR A 60 18.55 16.05 9.51
C THR A 60 18.81 15.05 10.65
N ARG A 61 18.09 13.92 10.69
CA ARG A 61 18.32 12.86 11.69
C ARG A 61 19.71 12.23 11.59
N ARG A 62 20.27 12.10 10.38
CA ARG A 62 21.67 11.65 10.20
C ARG A 62 22.70 12.66 10.71
N ARG A 63 22.40 13.96 10.68
CA ARG A 63 23.36 15.00 11.07
C ARG A 63 23.46 15.20 12.58
N GLU A 64 22.39 14.92 13.33
CA GLU A 64 22.42 14.90 14.81
C GLU A 64 23.02 13.62 15.39
N SER A 65 23.18 12.56 14.57
CA SER A 65 23.81 11.29 14.98
C SER A 65 25.35 11.31 14.83
N GLY A 66 25.96 12.48 14.62
CA GLY A 66 27.40 12.68 14.41
C GLY A 66 28.30 12.57 15.65
N LEU A 67 27.80 12.00 16.75
CA LEU A 67 28.60 11.60 17.92
C LEU A 67 28.13 10.21 18.37
N GLY A 68 28.43 9.19 17.57
CA GLY A 68 28.03 7.81 17.84
C GLY A 68 28.36 6.90 16.68
N ASP A 69 29.65 6.79 16.37
CA ASP A 69 30.19 5.75 15.50
C ASP A 69 29.77 4.36 16.04
N SER A 70 28.80 3.75 15.37
CA SER A 70 28.48 2.33 15.56
C SER A 70 28.26 1.73 14.19
N SER A 71 29.39 1.31 13.63
CA SER A 71 29.53 0.43 12.49
C SER A 71 28.70 -0.85 12.72
N ILE A 72 27.51 -0.92 12.11
CA ILE A 72 26.66 -2.13 12.05
C ILE A 72 27.19 -3.09 10.97
N PHE A 73 28.50 -3.32 10.94
CA PHE A 73 29.10 -4.19 9.93
C PHE A 73 30.34 -4.91 10.46
N GLU A 74 30.18 -5.68 11.53
CA GLU A 74 31.13 -6.75 11.87
C GLU A 74 30.46 -7.79 12.78
N ASP A 75 29.84 -8.79 12.17
CA ASP A 75 29.69 -10.11 12.80
C ASP A 75 29.98 -11.16 11.72
N MET A 76 31.23 -11.64 11.74
CA MET A 76 31.73 -12.70 10.89
C MET A 76 31.34 -14.03 11.56
N PRO A 77 30.56 -14.92 10.93
CA PRO A 77 30.19 -16.17 11.56
C PRO A 77 31.36 -17.16 11.48
N ASP A 78 32.02 -17.38 12.61
CA ASP A 78 32.96 -18.49 12.77
C ASP A 78 32.21 -19.82 12.77
N LYS A 79 32.81 -20.80 12.08
CA LYS A 79 32.29 -22.15 11.88
C LYS A 79 32.15 -22.89 13.22
N SER A 80 30.91 -23.10 13.67
CA SER A 80 30.41 -24.42 14.14
C SER A 80 29.01 -24.29 14.74
N SER A 81 27.99 -24.63 13.98
CA SER A 81 26.81 -25.41 14.40
C SER A 81 25.75 -25.30 13.31
N ALA A 82 25.58 -26.39 12.57
CA ALA A 82 24.50 -26.56 11.63
C ALA A 82 23.20 -26.80 12.42
N GLU A 83 22.48 -25.75 12.80
CA GLU A 83 21.07 -25.87 13.16
C GLU A 83 20.28 -24.68 12.60
N ALA A 84 19.21 -25.03 11.88
CA ALA A 84 18.44 -24.15 11.05
C ALA A 84 17.73 -23.05 11.85
N SER A 85 18.07 -21.79 11.59
CA SER A 85 17.27 -20.64 11.98
C SER A 85 16.99 -19.79 10.75
N GLY A 86 16.06 -20.26 9.93
CA GLY A 86 15.45 -19.45 8.88
C GLY A 86 14.68 -18.30 9.51
N SER A 87 15.18 -17.09 9.35
CA SER A 87 14.53 -15.85 9.78
C SER A 87 13.17 -15.68 9.10
N HIS A 88 12.09 -16.04 9.79
CA HIS A 88 10.72 -15.63 9.44
C HIS A 88 10.34 -14.38 10.26
N LEU A 89 11.06 -13.29 10.03
CA LEU A 89 10.59 -11.97 10.45
C LEU A 89 9.54 -11.50 9.44
N SER A 90 8.32 -11.27 9.93
CA SER A 90 7.23 -10.54 9.24
C SER A 90 6.36 -11.32 8.24
N SER A 91 5.56 -12.28 8.74
CA SER A 91 4.21 -12.45 8.21
C SER A 91 3.33 -13.21 9.23
N SER A 92 2.85 -12.51 10.25
CA SER A 92 1.73 -13.00 11.07
C SER A 92 0.45 -12.96 10.22
N VAL A 93 0.38 -13.79 9.18
CA VAL A 93 -0.85 -14.02 8.43
C VAL A 93 -1.76 -14.78 9.38
N VAL A 94 -2.81 -14.12 9.87
CA VAL A 94 -3.91 -14.80 10.54
C VAL A 94 -4.48 -15.80 9.54
N ARG A 95 -4.10 -17.07 9.68
CA ARG A 95 -4.58 -18.14 8.81
C ARG A 95 -5.99 -18.49 9.25
N HIS A 96 -6.98 -18.02 8.49
CA HIS A 96 -8.35 -18.52 8.61
C HIS A 96 -8.35 -19.98 8.14
N ASN A 97 -8.37 -20.90 9.11
CA ASN A 97 -8.45 -22.33 8.87
C ASN A 97 -9.91 -22.78 8.97
N LEU A 98 -10.36 -23.59 8.01
CA LEU A 98 -11.64 -24.27 8.02
C LEU A 98 -11.43 -25.72 8.46
N LYS A 99 -12.32 -26.23 9.31
CA LYS A 99 -12.30 -27.64 9.71
C LYS A 99 -13.04 -28.47 8.67
N CYS A 100 -12.34 -29.44 8.08
CA CYS A 100 -12.97 -30.44 7.24
C CYS A 100 -13.77 -31.44 8.10
N ARG A 101 -14.74 -32.14 7.50
CA ARG A 101 -15.48 -33.24 8.16
C ARG A 101 -14.59 -34.39 8.62
N CYS A 102 -13.41 -34.55 8.03
CA CYS A 102 -12.42 -35.54 8.45
C CYS A 102 -11.59 -35.10 9.68
N GLY A 103 -11.84 -33.91 10.23
CA GLY A 103 -11.13 -33.37 11.40
C GLY A 103 -9.84 -32.59 11.07
N GLU A 104 -9.40 -32.58 9.80
CA GLU A 104 -8.21 -31.84 9.38
C GLU A 104 -8.52 -30.34 9.25
N SER A 105 -7.61 -29.51 9.76
CA SER A 105 -7.70 -28.05 9.63
C SER A 105 -6.99 -27.61 8.36
N VAL A 106 -7.74 -27.10 7.40
CA VAL A 106 -7.24 -26.73 6.08
C VAL A 106 -7.35 -25.21 5.91
N PRO A 107 -6.37 -24.53 5.31
CA PRO A 107 -6.50 -23.10 5.01
C PRO A 107 -7.70 -22.84 4.10
N MET A 108 -8.40 -21.72 4.32
CA MET A 108 -9.62 -21.36 3.57
C MET A 108 -9.42 -21.28 2.04
N TRP A 109 -8.19 -21.12 1.54
CA TRP A 109 -7.92 -21.06 0.10
C TRP A 109 -7.89 -22.42 -0.61
N PHE A 110 -7.94 -23.53 0.14
CA PHE A 110 -8.07 -24.86 -0.46
C PHE A 110 -9.51 -25.15 -0.84
N ALA A 111 -9.76 -25.46 -2.11
CA ALA A 111 -11.07 -25.93 -2.57
C ALA A 111 -11.38 -27.37 -2.10
N LYS A 112 -10.34 -28.19 -1.85
CA LYS A 112 -10.46 -29.60 -1.43
C LYS A 112 -9.54 -29.87 -0.25
N CYS A 113 -9.99 -30.72 0.67
CA CYS A 113 -9.13 -31.18 1.77
C CYS A 113 -7.99 -32.07 1.23
N PRO A 114 -6.73 -31.84 1.63
CA PRO A 114 -5.58 -32.64 1.17
C PRO A 114 -5.57 -34.07 1.70
N LYS A 115 -6.32 -34.37 2.77
CA LYS A 115 -6.41 -35.74 3.33
C LYS A 115 -7.52 -36.58 2.72
N CYS A 116 -8.74 -36.05 2.61
CA CYS A 116 -9.89 -36.83 2.15
C CYS A 116 -10.36 -36.46 0.74
N GLY A 117 -9.79 -35.43 0.11
CA GLY A 117 -10.17 -34.98 -1.24
C GLY A 117 -11.57 -34.36 -1.35
N THR A 118 -12.32 -34.27 -0.25
CA THR A 118 -13.66 -33.70 -0.21
C THR A 118 -13.61 -32.18 -0.38
N PHE A 119 -14.58 -31.62 -1.10
CA PHE A 119 -14.72 -30.17 -1.27
C PHE A 119 -15.12 -29.52 0.06
N LEU A 120 -14.52 -28.36 0.33
CA LEU A 120 -14.78 -27.56 1.52
C LEU A 120 -15.90 -26.56 1.18
N ASP A 121 -17.04 -26.63 1.89
CA ASP A 121 -18.15 -25.70 1.69
C ASP A 121 -17.87 -24.36 2.39
N HIS A 122 -17.85 -23.27 1.62
CA HIS A 122 -17.83 -21.90 2.13
C HIS A 122 -19.26 -21.44 2.35
N ARG A 123 -19.73 -21.43 3.61
CA ARG A 123 -21.02 -20.84 3.99
C ARG A 123 -20.82 -19.49 4.65
#